data_AF-A0A2G1LSS8-F1
#
_entry.id   AF-A0A2G1LSS8-F1
#
_cell.length_a   1.000
_cell.length_b   1.000
_cell.length_c   1.000
_cell.angle_alpha   90.00
_cell.angle_beta   90.00
_cell.angle_gamma   90.00
#
_symmetry.space_group_name_H-M   'P 1'
#
loop_
_entity.id
_entity.type
_entity.pdbx_description
1 polymer ?
#
loop_
_entity_poly.entity_id
_entity_poly.type
_entity_poly.pdbx_seq_one_letter_code
_entity_poly.pdbx_strand_id
1 'polypeptide(L)'
;MSQFYRPYDETHPVARSIATGSRWFDAWHAQYGRSYDQLAKQSGIVVQRLHGLSGGQPVSCDEIIALASVWGVQRDDVIASIPSPHMLVADGEPI
;
A
#
# COMPACT_ATOMS: atom_id res chain seq x y z
N MET A 1 6.84 -13.44 15.26
CA MET A 1 5.64 -14.12 14.72
C MET A 1 5.78 -14.12 13.22
N SER A 2 5.89 -15.29 12.61
CA SER A 2 5.98 -15.42 11.14
C SER A 2 4.61 -15.08 10.56
N GLN A 3 4.47 -13.91 9.96
CA GLN A 3 3.26 -13.54 9.25
C GLN A 3 3.22 -14.37 7.96
N PHE A 4 2.34 -15.37 7.92
CA PHE A 4 2.09 -16.12 6.69
C PHE A 4 1.44 -15.18 5.70
N TYR A 5 2.07 -15.02 4.54
CA TYR A 5 1.51 -14.31 3.41
C TYR A 5 0.11 -14.86 3.10
N ARG A 6 -0.88 -13.98 3.07
CA ARG A 6 -2.25 -14.29 2.67
C ARG A 6 -2.56 -13.41 1.46
N PRO A 7 -2.94 -14.00 0.31
CA PRO A 7 -3.30 -13.23 -0.88
C PRO A 7 -4.49 -12.31 -0.57
N TYR A 8 -4.54 -11.17 -1.26
CA TYR A 8 -5.64 -10.23 -1.12
C TYR A 8 -6.89 -10.79 -1.80
N ASP A 9 -8.00 -10.73 -1.08
CA ASP A 9 -9.31 -11.26 -1.45
C ASP A 9 -10.38 -10.44 -0.71
N GLU A 10 -11.65 -10.56 -1.09
CA GLU A 10 -12.79 -9.89 -0.43
C GLU A 10 -12.87 -10.16 1.08
N THR A 11 -12.34 -11.31 1.54
CA THR A 11 -12.29 -11.67 2.97
C THR A 11 -11.04 -11.15 3.70
N HIS A 12 -10.11 -10.49 3.01
CA HIS A 12 -8.87 -10.00 3.58
C HIS A 12 -9.15 -8.83 4.56
N PRO A 13 -8.46 -8.73 5.72
CA PRO A 13 -8.67 -7.63 6.66
C PRO A 13 -8.47 -6.25 6.02
N VAL A 14 -7.58 -6.13 5.03
CA VAL A 14 -7.40 -4.89 4.23
C VAL A 14 -8.66 -4.58 3.43
N ALA A 15 -9.25 -5.57 2.74
CA ALA A 15 -10.48 -5.39 1.98
C ALA A 15 -11.62 -4.92 2.89
N ARG A 16 -11.74 -5.50 4.09
CA ARG A 16 -12.69 -5.06 5.11
C ARG A 16 -12.43 -3.62 5.57
N SER A 17 -11.17 -3.26 5.84
CA SER A 17 -10.80 -1.89 6.23
C SER A 17 -11.18 -0.88 5.15
N ILE A 18 -10.89 -1.20 3.88
CA ILE A 18 -11.26 -0.36 2.74
C ILE A 18 -12.78 -0.22 2.63
N ALA A 19 -13.52 -1.33 2.78
CA ALA A 19 -14.97 -1.32 2.77
C ALA A 19 -15.57 -0.48 3.92
N THR A 20 -14.87 -0.36 5.06
CA THR A 20 -15.27 0.52 6.18
C THR A 20 -14.82 1.97 6.03
N GLY A 21 -14.15 2.33 4.93
CA GLY A 21 -13.75 3.70 4.60
C GLY A 21 -12.27 4.02 4.85
N SER A 22 -11.44 3.05 5.24
CA SER A 22 -9.98 3.25 5.27
C SER A 22 -9.42 3.38 3.86
N ARG A 23 -8.35 4.16 3.70
CA ARG A 23 -7.61 4.21 2.45
C ARG A 23 -6.76 2.95 2.29
N TRP A 24 -6.50 2.54 1.06
CA TRP A 24 -5.72 1.33 0.75
C TRP A 24 -4.39 1.30 1.50
N PHE A 25 -3.64 2.42 1.47
CA PHE A 25 -2.34 2.54 2.11
C PHE A 25 -2.43 2.44 3.63
N ASP A 26 -3.39 3.13 4.25
CA ASP A 26 -3.63 3.06 5.70
C ASP A 26 -4.05 1.66 6.15
N ALA A 27 -4.88 0.96 5.35
CA ALA A 27 -5.31 -0.40 5.65
C ALA A 27 -4.13 -1.39 5.64
N TRP A 28 -3.26 -1.33 4.64
CA TRP A 28 -2.03 -2.11 4.61
C TRP A 28 -1.09 -1.72 5.75
N HIS A 29 -0.86 -0.43 5.95
CA HIS A 29 0.05 0.06 6.99
C HIS A 29 -0.39 -0.37 8.40
N ALA A 30 -1.69 -0.28 8.70
CA ALA A 30 -2.27 -0.71 9.97
C ALA A 30 -2.13 -2.22 10.21
N GLN A 31 -2.21 -3.05 9.16
CA GLN A 31 -2.05 -4.50 9.29
C GLN A 31 -0.61 -4.90 9.63
N TYR A 32 0.38 -4.19 9.08
CA TYR A 32 1.80 -4.49 9.30
C TYR A 32 2.41 -3.72 10.48
N GLY A 33 1.71 -2.71 11.00
CA GLY A 33 2.02 -2.05 12.28
C GLY A 33 3.40 -1.39 12.34
N ARG A 34 3.97 -0.97 11.20
CA ARG A 34 5.30 -0.35 11.14
C ARG A 34 5.21 1.16 11.40
N SER A 35 6.28 1.77 11.89
CA SER A 35 6.38 3.25 11.93
C SER A 35 6.72 3.78 10.53
N TYR A 36 6.27 4.99 10.18
CA TYR A 36 6.61 5.60 8.89
C TYR A 36 8.12 5.73 8.64
N ASP A 37 8.91 5.97 9.69
CA ASP A 37 10.38 6.00 9.61
C ASP A 37 10.97 4.64 9.19
N GLN A 38 10.46 3.56 9.79
CA GLN A 38 10.89 2.20 9.43
C GLN A 38 10.45 1.82 8.02
N LEU A 39 9.24 2.21 7.63
CA LEU A 39 8.73 1.99 6.29
C LEU A 39 9.60 2.71 5.27
N ALA A 40 9.90 4.00 5.50
CA ALA A 40 10.74 4.80 4.63
C ALA A 40 12.15 4.23 4.47
N LYS A 41 12.77 3.81 5.59
CA LYS A 41 14.10 3.21 5.58
C LYS A 41 14.16 1.89 4.79
N GLN A 42 13.08 1.12 4.78
CA GLN A 42 13.06 -0.19 4.14
C GLN A 42 12.55 -0.16 2.70
N SER A 43 11.60 0.73 2.38
CA SER A 43 11.08 0.88 1.01
C SER A 43 11.92 1.84 0.17
N GLY A 44 12.73 2.70 0.78
CA GLY A 44 13.42 3.79 0.10
C GLY A 44 12.51 4.98 -0.25
N ILE A 45 11.23 4.93 0.12
CA ILE A 45 10.28 6.02 -0.10
C ILE A 45 10.43 7.04 1.04
N VAL A 46 10.58 8.32 0.70
CA VAL A 46 10.72 9.38 1.71
C VAL A 46 9.45 9.49 2.56
N VAL A 47 9.61 9.79 3.86
CA VAL A 47 8.49 9.87 4.82
C VAL A 47 7.39 10.84 4.36
N GLN A 48 7.77 11.99 3.80
CA GLN A 48 6.81 12.95 3.25
C GLN A 48 5.93 12.34 2.15
N ARG A 49 6.52 11.45 1.33
CA ARG A 49 5.80 10.77 0.25
C ARG A 49 4.84 9.72 0.82
N LEU A 50 5.22 8.99 1.86
CA LEU A 50 4.33 8.08 2.59
C LEU A 50 3.12 8.81 3.18
N HIS A 51 3.31 10.01 3.74
CA HIS A 51 2.20 10.85 4.18
C HIS A 51 1.31 11.29 3.02
N GLY A 52 1.89 11.57 1.85
CA GLY A 52 1.14 11.83 0.61
C GLY A 52 0.24 10.66 0.22
N LEU A 53 0.74 9.42 0.30
CA LEU A 53 -0.02 8.20 0.00
C LEU A 53 -1.16 7.98 1.02
N SER A 54 -0.91 8.17 2.31
CA SER A 54 -1.97 8.21 3.33
C SER A 54 -2.98 9.34 3.05
N GLY A 55 -2.49 10.46 2.50
CA GLY A 55 -3.23 11.60 1.98
C GLY A 55 -4.06 11.34 0.72
N GLY A 56 -3.96 10.15 0.11
CA GLY A 56 -4.71 9.77 -1.09
C GLY A 56 -4.09 10.31 -2.39
N GLN A 57 -2.81 10.70 -2.34
CA GLN A 57 -2.07 11.01 -3.55
C GLN A 57 -1.91 9.77 -4.44
N PRO A 58 -1.78 9.97 -5.76
CA PRO A 58 -1.46 8.88 -6.65
C PRO A 58 -0.12 8.23 -6.31
N VAL A 59 -0.03 6.94 -6.59
CA VAL A 59 1.10 6.05 -6.32
C VAL A 59 1.64 5.48 -7.63
N SER A 60 2.96 5.40 -7.74
CA SER A 60 3.63 4.80 -8.89
C SER A 60 3.80 3.29 -8.71
N CYS A 61 3.94 2.55 -9.82
CA CYS A 61 4.23 1.12 -9.78
C CYS A 61 5.50 0.78 -8.97
N ASP A 62 6.54 1.62 -9.05
CA ASP A 62 7.79 1.43 -8.30
C ASP A 62 7.56 1.53 -6.78
N GLU A 63 6.75 2.51 -6.36
CA GLU A 63 6.35 2.68 -4.95
C GLU A 63 5.55 1.47 -4.45
N ILE A 64 4.66 0.92 -5.29
CA ILE A 64 3.90 -0.30 -4.95
C ILE A 64 4.84 -1.48 -4.75
N ILE A 65 5.82 -1.68 -5.64
CA ILE A 65 6.77 -2.79 -5.55
C ILE A 65 7.63 -2.67 -4.28
N ALA A 66 8.08 -1.46 -3.97
CA ALA A 66 8.84 -1.18 -2.76
C ALA A 66 8.01 -1.47 -1.49
N LEU A 67 6.76 -0.99 -1.44
CA LEU A 67 5.85 -1.24 -0.31
C LEU A 67 5.51 -2.73 -0.16
N ALA A 68 5.17 -3.40 -1.27
CA ALA A 68 4.87 -4.83 -1.29
C ALA A 68 6.04 -5.67 -0.75
N SER A 69 7.27 -5.30 -1.10
CA SER A 69 8.48 -5.97 -0.60
C SER A 69 8.66 -5.79 0.92
N VAL A 70 8.36 -4.60 1.47
CA VAL A 70 8.45 -4.37 2.93
C VAL A 70 7.35 -5.11 3.70
N TRP A 71 6.15 -5.17 3.14
CA TRP A 71 5.03 -5.89 3.73
C TRP A 71 5.09 -7.40 3.48
N GLY A 72 5.94 -7.88 2.56
CA GLY A 72 6.01 -9.29 2.20
C GLY A 72 4.74 -9.79 1.51
N VAL A 73 4.13 -8.93 0.68
CA VAL A 73 2.94 -9.23 -0.14
C VAL A 73 3.28 -9.12 -1.62
N GLN A 74 2.37 -9.55 -2.51
CA GLN A 74 2.59 -9.33 -3.93
C GLN A 74 2.09 -7.96 -4.36
N ARG A 75 2.76 -7.38 -5.38
CA ARG A 75 2.35 -6.10 -5.95
C ARG A 75 0.91 -6.14 -6.47
N ASP A 76 0.49 -7.28 -7.04
CA ASP A 76 -0.84 -7.46 -7.63
C ASP A 76 -1.93 -7.43 -6.56
N ASP A 77 -1.64 -7.88 -5.33
CA ASP A 77 -2.54 -7.74 -4.17
C ASP A 77 -2.74 -6.28 -3.78
N VAL A 78 -1.64 -5.51 -3.76
CA VAL A 78 -1.68 -4.08 -3.44
C VAL A 78 -2.46 -3.34 -4.53
N ILE A 79 -2.23 -3.65 -5.81
CA ILE A 79 -2.96 -3.07 -6.94
C ILE A 79 -4.45 -3.41 -6.85
N ALA A 80 -4.81 -4.67 -6.55
CA ALA A 80 -6.20 -5.10 -6.40
C ALA A 80 -6.93 -4.39 -5.23
N SER A 81 -6.17 -3.92 -4.24
CA SER A 81 -6.73 -3.15 -3.11
C SER A 81 -6.96 -1.66 -3.42
N ILE A 82 -6.41 -1.14 -4.53
CA ILE A 82 -6.58 0.27 -4.87
C ILE A 82 -7.98 0.46 -5.45
N PRO A 83 -8.87 1.24 -4.80
CA PRO A 83 -10.27 1.34 -5.19
C PRO A 83 -10.47 2.14 -6.49
N SER A 84 -9.43 2.82 -6.99
CA SER A 84 -9.54 3.63 -8.20
C SER A 84 -8.27 3.60 -9.04
N PRO A 85 -8.35 3.15 -10.30
CA PRO A 85 -7.18 3.00 -11.16
C PRO A 85 -6.49 4.33 -11.47
N HIS A 86 -7.20 5.47 -11.40
CA HIS A 86 -6.60 6.81 -11.56
C HIS A 86 -5.59 7.18 -10.46
N MET A 87 -5.53 6.42 -9.36
CA MET A 87 -4.48 6.57 -8.35
C MET A 87 -3.17 5.88 -8.79
N LEU A 88 -3.18 5.05 -9.83
CA LEU A 88 -1.98 4.46 -10.40
C LEU A 88 -1.40 5.42 -11.43
N VAL A 89 -0.14 5.78 -11.24
CA VAL A 89 0.59 6.64 -12.17
C VAL A 89 1.70 5.81 -12.81
N ALA A 90 1.68 5.73 -14.14
CA ALA A 90 2.80 5.22 -14.91
C ALA A 90 3.74 6.40 -15.16
N ASP A 91 4.90 6.41 -14.51
CA ASP A 91 5.97 7.36 -14.85
C ASP A 91 5.59 8.86 -14.79
N GLY A 92 4.86 9.27 -13.75
CA GLY A 92 4.49 10.69 -13.55
C GLY A 92 3.27 11.18 -14.35
N GLU A 93 2.66 10.37 -15.22
CA GLU A 93 1.40 10.69 -15.89
C GLU A 93 0.23 9.76 -15.48
N PRO A 94 -0.98 10.31 -15.27
CA PRO A 94 -2.16 9.52 -14.93
C PRO A 94 -2.58 8.67 -16.14
N ILE A 95 -2.81 7.37 -15.92
CA ILE A 95 -3.37 6.43 -16.91
C ILE A 95 -4.87 6.22 -16.71
#